data_AF-A0A1Q6V5Q0-F1
#
_entry.id   AF-A0A1Q6V5Q0-F1
#
_cell.length_a   1.000
_cell.length_b   1.000
_cell.length_c   1.000
_cell.angle_alpha   90.00
_cell.angle_beta   90.00
_cell.angle_gamma   90.00
#
_symmetry.space_group_name_H-M   'P 1'
#
loop_
_entity.id
_entity.type
_entity.pdbx_description
1 polymer ?
#
loop_
_entity_poly.entity_id
_entity_poly.type
_entity_poly.pdbx_seq_one_letter_code
_entity_poly.pdbx_strand_id
1 'polypeptide(L)'
;MAHTPRLLQTGVEYVNTFIFDPRTFRGDVQEAGFNDRYIKELVISRTSLINRSRYSVTHHSLIGMSLYTDAGRREEAVPKYLHLHEHEKHPEVYTERERVVLDYTAKVTKDAHLVTDQEFQDLRRVLTEHNLKDDRLKNLPTDRMSGHVDSQIVELTWLIGHFCLLNRWFTALQVPDESPQDEDNFAAAYERSVPEEIRRRNDQILAGGF
;
A
#
# COMPACT_ATOMS: atom_id res chain seq x y z
N MET A 1 6.43 0.14 -20.44
CA MET A 1 5.35 -0.80 -20.80
C MET A 1 4.94 -0.78 -22.28
N ALA A 2 5.11 0.33 -23.02
CA ALA A 2 4.76 0.42 -24.44
C ALA A 2 5.47 -0.61 -25.35
N HIS A 3 6.67 -1.06 -24.99
CA HIS A 3 7.41 -2.11 -25.70
C HIS A 3 6.93 -3.55 -25.40
N THR A 4 5.96 -3.70 -24.50
CA THR A 4 5.30 -4.96 -24.14
C THR A 4 3.78 -4.75 -24.22
N PRO A 5 3.20 -4.57 -25.41
CA PRO A 5 1.82 -4.10 -25.58
C PRO A 5 0.80 -5.03 -24.93
N ARG A 6 1.06 -6.34 -24.89
CA ARG A 6 0.18 -7.31 -24.21
C ARG A 6 0.17 -7.12 -22.70
N LEU A 7 1.33 -6.85 -22.09
CA LEU A 7 1.41 -6.52 -20.66
C LEU A 7 0.68 -5.21 -20.36
N LEU A 8 0.80 -4.20 -21.23
CA LEU A 8 0.08 -2.94 -21.07
C LEU A 8 -1.44 -3.14 -21.14
N GLN A 9 -1.92 -3.93 -22.11
CA GLN A 9 -3.34 -4.19 -22.31
C GLN A 9 -3.99 -4.96 -21.15
N THR A 10 -3.35 -6.03 -20.66
CA THR A 10 -3.98 -6.91 -19.66
C THR A 10 -3.54 -6.61 -18.24
N GLY A 11 -2.33 -6.07 -18.08
CA GLY A 11 -1.73 -5.85 -16.77
C GLY A 11 -2.34 -4.66 -16.05
N VAL A 12 -2.59 -3.54 -16.75
CA VAL A 12 -3.06 -2.31 -16.10
C VAL A 12 -4.41 -2.50 -15.43
N GLU A 13 -5.41 -3.01 -16.15
CA GLU A 13 -6.75 -3.25 -15.57
C GLU A 13 -6.68 -4.26 -14.42
N TYR A 14 -6.00 -5.40 -14.63
CA TYR A 14 -5.86 -6.43 -13.59
C TYR A 14 -5.20 -5.88 -12.33
N VAL A 15 -4.11 -5.13 -12.47
CA VAL A 15 -3.35 -4.57 -11.34
C VAL A 15 -4.15 -3.49 -10.64
N ASN A 16 -4.82 -2.61 -11.39
CA ASN A 16 -5.63 -1.55 -10.84
C ASN A 16 -6.77 -2.09 -9.98
N THR A 17 -7.31 -3.26 -10.30
CA THR A 17 -8.33 -3.89 -9.47
C THR A 17 -7.85 -4.21 -8.06
N PHE A 18 -6.62 -4.69 -7.87
CA PHE A 18 -6.11 -4.95 -6.52
C PHE A 18 -5.71 -3.66 -5.79
N ILE A 19 -5.18 -2.68 -6.53
CA ILE A 19 -4.72 -1.42 -5.96
C ILE A 19 -5.91 -0.54 -5.59
N PHE A 20 -6.69 -0.13 -6.59
CA PHE A 20 -7.62 0.99 -6.51
C PHE A 20 -9.08 0.59 -6.30
N ASP A 21 -9.49 -0.60 -6.75
CA ASP A 21 -10.92 -0.89 -6.74
C ASP A 21 -11.47 -0.91 -5.31
N PRO A 22 -12.65 -0.31 -5.12
CA PRO A 22 -13.44 -0.57 -3.93
C PRO A 22 -13.91 -2.03 -3.96
N ARG A 23 -14.84 -2.37 -3.07
CA ARG A 23 -15.46 -3.70 -3.08
C ARG A 23 -16.16 -3.96 -4.42
N THR A 24 -15.62 -4.86 -5.24
CA THR A 24 -16.16 -5.22 -6.57
C THR A 24 -16.55 -6.70 -6.64
N PHE A 25 -17.54 -7.00 -7.49
CA PHE A 25 -18.13 -8.33 -7.61
C PHE A 25 -18.32 -8.76 -9.06
N ARG A 26 -18.16 -10.07 -9.31
CA ARG A 26 -18.65 -10.75 -10.51
C ARG A 26 -19.73 -11.74 -10.11
N GLY A 27 -20.98 -11.36 -10.38
CA GLY A 27 -22.13 -12.05 -9.78
C GLY A 27 -22.07 -11.92 -8.26
N ASP A 28 -22.09 -13.04 -7.56
CA ASP A 28 -22.05 -13.09 -6.09
C ASP A 28 -20.63 -13.27 -5.52
N VAL A 29 -19.60 -13.31 -6.39
CA VAL A 29 -18.21 -13.49 -5.99
C VAL A 29 -17.53 -12.14 -5.90
N GLN A 30 -17.03 -11.77 -4.72
CA GLN A 30 -16.19 -10.59 -4.57
C GLN A 30 -14.83 -10.85 -5.24
N GLU A 31 -14.40 -9.95 -6.13
CA GLU A 31 -13.13 -10.10 -6.87
C GLU A 31 -12.03 -9.17 -6.32
N ALA A 32 -12.38 -8.04 -5.71
CA ALA A 32 -11.42 -7.12 -5.10
C ALA A 32 -12.02 -6.25 -3.98
N GLY A 33 -11.17 -5.40 -3.41
CA GLY A 33 -11.57 -4.48 -2.34
C GLY A 33 -11.84 -5.20 -1.03
N PHE A 34 -11.02 -6.21 -0.70
CA PHE A 34 -11.10 -6.93 0.57
C PHE A 34 -10.55 -6.09 1.73
N ASN A 35 -9.50 -5.32 1.45
CA ASN A 35 -8.96 -4.29 2.34
C ASN A 35 -9.43 -2.90 1.89
N ASP A 36 -9.54 -1.98 2.84
CA ASP A 36 -9.79 -0.58 2.54
C ASP A 36 -8.60 0.09 1.85
N ARG A 37 -8.86 1.17 1.12
CA ARG A 37 -7.85 1.86 0.33
C ARG A 37 -6.70 2.43 1.18
N TYR A 38 -6.95 2.79 2.44
CA TYR A 38 -5.94 3.41 3.31
C TYR A 38 -4.85 2.41 3.70
N ILE A 39 -5.23 1.22 4.19
CA ILE A 39 -4.23 0.20 4.53
C ILE A 39 -3.46 -0.27 3.29
N LYS A 40 -4.12 -0.36 2.13
CA LYS A 40 -3.47 -0.71 0.85
C LYS A 40 -2.36 0.28 0.52
N GLU A 41 -2.64 1.58 0.60
CA GLU A 41 -1.64 2.61 0.30
C GLU A 41 -0.49 2.65 1.31
N LEU A 42 -0.75 2.36 2.60
CA LEU A 42 0.32 2.21 3.59
C LEU A 42 1.23 1.01 3.25
N VAL A 43 0.67 -0.13 2.85
CA VAL A 43 1.44 -1.32 2.44
C VAL A 43 2.28 -1.05 1.19
N ILE A 44 1.68 -0.44 0.17
CA ILE A 44 2.37 -0.08 -1.07
C ILE A 44 3.52 0.90 -0.80
N SER A 45 3.24 1.95 -0.02
CA SER A 45 4.22 2.97 0.34
C SER A 45 5.36 2.38 1.17
N ARG A 46 5.05 1.53 2.17
CA ARG A 46 6.06 0.86 3.00
C ARG A 46 6.97 -0.04 2.17
N THR A 47 6.39 -0.84 1.28
CA THR A 47 7.14 -1.71 0.36
C THR A 47 8.10 -0.89 -0.50
N SER A 48 7.63 0.24 -1.03
CA SER A 48 8.40 1.12 -1.93
C SER A 48 9.51 1.88 -1.21
N LEU A 49 9.28 2.29 0.04
CA LEU A 49 10.30 2.90 0.90
C LEU A 49 11.43 1.91 1.21
N ILE A 50 11.11 0.64 1.52
CA ILE A 50 12.12 -0.41 1.75
C ILE A 50 12.94 -0.66 0.49
N ASN A 51 12.29 -0.73 -0.67
CA ASN A 51 12.96 -0.96 -1.95
C ASN A 51 13.65 0.29 -2.53
N ARG A 52 13.49 1.46 -1.90
CA ARG A 52 14.05 2.75 -2.34
C ARG A 52 13.73 3.09 -3.81
N SER A 53 12.52 2.77 -4.28
CA SER A 53 12.11 3.08 -5.65
C SER A 53 11.57 4.50 -5.74
N ARG A 54 12.31 5.41 -6.41
CA ARG A 54 11.92 6.83 -6.54
C ARG A 54 10.48 6.99 -7.02
N TYR A 55 10.17 6.39 -8.17
CA TYR A 55 8.88 6.52 -8.82
C TYR A 55 7.73 6.11 -7.90
N SER A 56 7.79 4.94 -7.28
CA SER A 56 6.71 4.51 -6.37
C SER A 56 6.69 5.28 -5.05
N VAL A 57 7.83 5.73 -4.52
CA VAL A 57 7.89 6.53 -3.29
C VAL A 57 7.22 7.89 -3.48
N THR A 58 7.50 8.60 -4.58
CA THR A 58 6.89 9.91 -4.89
C THR A 58 5.40 9.76 -5.18
N HIS A 59 5.04 8.83 -6.07
CA HIS A 59 3.65 8.59 -6.48
C HIS A 59 2.74 8.16 -5.35
N HIS A 60 3.14 7.17 -4.55
CA HIS A 60 2.29 6.69 -3.47
C HIS A 60 2.29 7.60 -2.23
N SER A 61 3.29 8.47 -2.08
CA SER A 61 3.17 9.61 -1.15
C SER A 61 2.09 10.60 -1.62
N LEU A 62 2.03 10.92 -2.92
CA LEU A 62 1.00 11.79 -3.49
C LEU A 62 -0.40 11.18 -3.40
N ILE A 63 -0.56 9.94 -3.86
CA ILE A 63 -1.84 9.20 -3.86
C ILE A 63 -2.33 9.03 -2.43
N GLY A 64 -1.45 8.57 -1.53
CA GLY A 64 -1.74 8.40 -0.12
C GLY A 64 -2.19 9.69 0.57
N MET A 65 -1.42 10.78 0.44
CA MET A 65 -1.77 12.07 1.04
C MET A 65 -3.07 12.64 0.48
N SER A 66 -3.31 12.49 -0.83
CA SER A 66 -4.56 12.92 -1.46
C SER A 66 -5.75 12.12 -0.93
N LEU A 67 -5.63 10.80 -0.87
CA LEU A 67 -6.68 9.90 -0.34
C LEU A 67 -7.15 10.31 1.06
N TYR A 68 -6.22 10.58 1.97
CA TYR A 68 -6.57 11.04 3.31
C TYR A 68 -7.12 12.47 3.33
N THR A 69 -6.56 13.36 2.51
CA THR A 69 -7.00 14.76 2.44
C THR A 69 -8.43 14.86 1.94
N ASP A 70 -8.78 14.12 0.88
CA ASP A 70 -10.13 14.07 0.29
C ASP A 70 -11.16 13.52 1.28
N ALA A 71 -10.73 12.68 2.22
CA ALA A 71 -11.54 12.16 3.30
C ALA A 71 -11.60 13.07 4.55
N GLY A 72 -10.98 14.25 4.51
CA GLY A 72 -10.89 15.16 5.67
C GLY A 72 -9.98 14.67 6.80
N ARG A 73 -9.10 13.72 6.52
CA ARG A 73 -8.22 13.03 7.49
C ARG A 73 -6.74 13.38 7.30
N ARG A 74 -6.45 14.57 6.77
CA ARG A 74 -5.07 15.00 6.49
C ARG A 74 -4.17 14.96 7.73
N GLU A 75 -4.67 15.41 8.88
CA GLU A 75 -3.93 15.42 10.15
C GLU A 75 -3.53 14.02 10.63
N GLU A 76 -4.33 13.00 10.30
CA GLU A 76 -3.98 11.60 10.57
C GLU A 76 -2.88 11.10 9.63
N ALA A 77 -2.89 11.55 8.37
CA ALA A 77 -2.00 11.06 7.32
C ALA A 77 -0.56 11.54 7.49
N VAL A 78 -0.37 12.80 7.85
CA VAL A 78 0.96 13.42 7.95
C VAL A 78 1.92 12.60 8.84
N PRO A 79 1.60 12.31 10.12
CA PRO A 79 2.51 11.51 10.95
C PRO A 79 2.68 10.09 10.43
N LYS A 80 1.62 9.46 9.90
CA LYS A 80 1.68 8.11 9.31
C LYS A 80 2.69 8.05 8.17
N TYR A 81 2.60 8.94 7.20
CA TYR A 81 3.50 8.92 6.04
C TYR A 81 4.93 9.34 6.39
N LEU A 82 5.09 10.29 7.31
CA LEU A 82 6.41 10.73 7.79
C LEU A 82 7.17 9.57 8.45
N HIS A 83 6.52 8.84 9.35
CA HIS A 83 7.14 7.78 10.13
C HIS A 83 7.07 6.39 9.49
N LEU A 84 6.42 6.24 8.32
CA LEU A 84 6.17 4.94 7.69
C LEU A 84 7.43 4.08 7.49
N HIS A 85 8.56 4.71 7.16
CA HIS A 85 9.83 4.02 6.93
C HIS A 85 10.43 3.32 8.18
N GLU A 86 9.96 3.69 9.36
CA GLU A 86 10.35 3.16 10.67
C GLU A 86 9.13 3.05 11.58
N HIS A 87 8.00 2.58 11.02
CA HIS A 87 6.70 2.54 11.70
C HIS A 87 6.76 1.85 13.07
N GLU A 88 7.66 0.89 13.23
CA GLU A 88 7.93 0.16 14.47
C GLU A 88 8.38 1.05 15.63
N LYS A 89 8.99 2.21 15.36
CA LYS A 89 9.47 3.16 16.38
C LYS A 89 8.42 4.17 16.83
N HIS A 90 7.28 4.23 16.13
CA HIS A 90 6.22 5.21 16.37
C HIS A 90 4.85 4.51 16.53
N PRO A 91 4.72 3.57 17.49
CA PRO A 91 3.52 2.76 17.63
C PRO A 91 2.26 3.57 17.95
N GLU A 92 2.39 4.77 18.51
CA GLU A 92 1.31 5.71 18.82
C GLU A 92 0.65 6.32 17.58
N VAL A 93 1.33 6.29 16.42
CA VAL A 93 0.84 6.84 15.15
C VAL A 93 -0.10 5.87 14.42
N TYR A 94 -0.02 4.57 14.74
CA TYR A 94 -0.69 3.51 14.00
C TYR A 94 -1.65 2.73 14.90
N THR A 95 -2.78 2.34 14.34
CA THR A 95 -3.65 1.35 14.96
C THR A 95 -2.95 0.00 15.05
N GLU A 96 -3.41 -0.90 15.93
CA GLU A 96 -2.84 -2.24 16.04
C GLU A 96 -2.89 -3.02 14.72
N ARG A 97 -4.02 -2.94 13.99
CA ARG A 97 -4.16 -3.54 12.66
C ARG A 97 -3.08 -3.03 11.71
N GLU A 98 -2.87 -1.71 11.66
CA GLU A 98 -1.86 -1.11 10.79
C GLU A 98 -0.45 -1.58 11.16
N ARG A 99 -0.11 -1.63 12.46
CA ARG A 99 1.21 -2.10 12.91
C ARG A 99 1.48 -3.54 12.47
N VAL A 100 0.57 -4.46 12.76
CA VAL A 100 0.72 -5.88 12.40
C VAL A 100 0.80 -6.07 10.88
N VAL A 101 0.00 -5.35 10.11
CA VAL A 101 0.06 -5.39 8.63
C VAL A 101 1.38 -4.80 8.11
N LEU A 102 1.89 -3.73 8.71
CA LEU A 102 3.15 -3.11 8.32
C LEU A 102 4.37 -3.94 8.72
N ASP A 103 4.32 -4.65 9.85
CA ASP A 103 5.35 -5.61 10.26
C ASP A 103 5.41 -6.78 9.27
N TYR A 104 4.25 -7.35 8.94
CA TYR A 104 4.12 -8.37 7.89
C TYR A 104 4.68 -7.85 6.55
N THR A 105 4.29 -6.64 6.15
CA THR A 105 4.77 -5.98 4.92
C THR A 105 6.29 -5.86 4.90
N ALA A 106 6.89 -5.38 5.98
CA ALA A 106 8.33 -5.17 6.06
C ALA A 106 9.11 -6.50 5.97
N LYS A 107 8.60 -7.56 6.59
CA LYS A 107 9.19 -8.90 6.50
C LYS A 107 9.06 -9.47 5.10
N VAL A 108 7.85 -9.56 4.55
CA VAL A 108 7.62 -10.11 3.20
C VAL A 108 8.39 -9.36 2.12
N THR A 109 8.55 -8.04 2.25
CA THR A 109 9.36 -7.24 1.32
C THR A 109 10.84 -7.64 1.33
N LYS A 110 11.41 -7.91 2.51
CA LYS A 110 12.83 -8.22 2.71
C LYS A 110 13.13 -9.70 2.46
N ASP A 111 12.37 -10.56 3.13
CA ASP A 111 12.43 -12.02 3.06
C ASP A 111 11.15 -12.61 3.69
N ALA A 112 10.30 -13.24 2.86
CA ALA A 112 9.04 -13.83 3.29
C ALA A 112 9.21 -15.00 4.28
N HIS A 113 10.39 -15.63 4.35
CA HIS A 113 10.66 -16.68 5.34
C HIS A 113 10.82 -16.14 6.77
N LEU A 114 10.91 -14.82 6.95
CA LEU A 114 10.97 -14.19 8.28
C LEU A 114 9.61 -14.11 8.97
N VAL A 115 8.51 -14.37 8.27
CA VAL A 115 7.16 -14.39 8.86
C VAL A 115 7.00 -15.65 9.67
N THR A 116 6.77 -15.50 10.98
CA THR A 116 6.54 -16.62 11.89
C THR A 116 5.06 -17.03 11.92
N ASP A 117 4.79 -18.25 12.38
CA ASP A 117 3.41 -18.74 12.58
C ASP A 117 2.63 -17.83 13.54
N GLN A 118 3.28 -17.35 14.60
CA GLN A 118 2.67 -16.45 15.58
C GLN A 118 2.26 -15.11 14.93
N GLU A 119 3.14 -14.50 14.14
CA GLU A 119 2.82 -13.25 13.45
C GLU A 119 1.74 -13.43 12.39
N PHE A 120 1.71 -14.59 11.73
CA PHE A 120 0.62 -14.91 10.80
C PHE A 120 -0.71 -15.08 11.54
N GLN A 121 -0.71 -15.70 12.71
CA GLN A 121 -1.90 -15.79 13.58
C GLN A 121 -2.35 -14.40 14.06
N ASP A 122 -1.41 -13.54 14.45
CA ASP A 122 -1.71 -12.16 14.84
C ASP A 122 -2.31 -11.35 13.68
N LEU A 123 -1.80 -11.52 12.46
CA LEU A 123 -2.38 -10.92 11.25
C LEU A 123 -3.83 -11.36 11.04
N ARG A 124 -4.13 -12.66 11.15
CA ARG A 124 -5.51 -13.16 11.05
C ARG A 124 -6.40 -12.56 12.14
N ARG A 125 -5.89 -12.47 13.37
CA ARG A 125 -6.63 -11.94 14.53
C ARG A 125 -7.03 -10.49 14.31
N VAL A 126 -6.07 -9.59 14.01
CA VAL A 126 -6.37 -8.16 13.86
C VAL A 126 -7.29 -7.86 12.68
N LEU A 127 -7.20 -8.64 11.59
CA LEU A 127 -8.12 -8.53 10.45
C LEU A 127 -9.53 -8.99 10.84
N THR A 128 -9.65 -10.10 11.58
CA THR A 128 -10.93 -10.59 12.11
C THR A 128 -11.57 -9.55 13.04
N GLU A 129 -10.82 -9.03 14.01
CA GLU A 129 -11.30 -8.02 14.95
C GLU A 129 -11.76 -6.73 14.25
N HIS A 130 -11.08 -6.33 13.19
CA HIS A 130 -11.50 -5.22 12.36
C HIS A 130 -12.81 -5.51 11.62
N ASN A 131 -12.93 -6.68 11.00
CA ASN A 131 -14.14 -7.07 10.26
C ASN A 131 -15.37 -7.18 11.18
N LEU A 132 -15.19 -7.55 12.45
CA LEU A 132 -16.27 -7.56 13.45
C LEU A 132 -16.81 -6.16 13.80
N LYS A 133 -16.10 -5.09 13.44
CA LYS A 133 -16.56 -3.70 13.59
C LYS A 133 -17.24 -3.16 12.33
N ASP A 134 -17.16 -3.87 11.20
CA ASP A 134 -17.78 -3.47 9.93
C ASP A 134 -19.21 -4.03 9.86
N ASP A 135 -20.22 -3.16 9.72
CA ASP A 135 -21.63 -3.55 9.66
C ASP A 135 -21.95 -4.56 8.55
N ARG A 136 -21.15 -4.59 7.49
CA ARG A 136 -21.31 -5.49 6.34
C ARG A 136 -20.72 -6.87 6.58
N LEU A 137 -19.78 -6.99 7.52
CA LEU A 137 -18.98 -8.21 7.75
C LEU A 137 -19.20 -8.81 9.14
N LYS A 138 -19.61 -8.03 10.13
CA LYS A 138 -19.71 -8.44 11.54
C LYS A 138 -20.63 -9.64 11.79
N ASN A 139 -21.58 -9.88 10.89
CA ASN A 139 -22.55 -10.97 10.99
C ASN A 139 -22.20 -12.19 10.11
N LEU A 140 -21.01 -12.21 9.49
CA LEU A 140 -20.59 -13.37 8.71
C LEU A 140 -20.43 -14.60 9.61
N PRO A 141 -20.90 -15.78 9.18
CA PRO A 141 -20.56 -17.05 9.81
C PRO A 141 -19.04 -17.24 9.92
N THR A 142 -18.57 -18.00 10.90
CA THR A 142 -17.13 -18.16 11.20
C THR A 142 -16.31 -18.64 10.00
N ASP A 143 -16.82 -19.59 9.22
CA ASP A 143 -16.17 -20.10 8.00
C ASP A 143 -16.05 -19.00 6.93
N ARG A 144 -17.10 -18.19 6.75
CA ARG A 144 -17.12 -17.07 5.80
C ARG A 144 -16.22 -15.92 6.25
N MET A 145 -16.17 -15.64 7.55
CA MET A 145 -15.24 -14.67 8.12
C MET A 145 -13.78 -15.10 7.89
N SER A 146 -13.47 -16.37 8.15
CA SER A 146 -12.12 -16.91 7.91
C SER A 146 -11.73 -16.79 6.43
N GLY A 147 -12.60 -17.19 5.50
CA GLY A 147 -12.32 -17.08 4.06
C GLY A 147 -12.20 -15.62 3.58
N HIS A 148 -12.91 -14.69 4.19
CA HIS A 148 -12.75 -13.26 3.91
C HIS A 148 -11.39 -12.73 4.39
N VAL A 149 -10.96 -13.13 5.60
CA VAL A 149 -9.63 -12.81 6.13
C VAL A 149 -8.53 -13.41 5.26
N ASP A 150 -8.70 -14.65 4.77
CA ASP A 150 -7.77 -15.26 3.82
C ASP A 150 -7.64 -14.41 2.55
N SER A 151 -8.77 -13.93 2.02
CA SER A 151 -8.79 -13.05 0.84
C SER A 151 -8.12 -11.71 1.10
N GLN A 152 -8.29 -11.13 2.30
CA GLN A 152 -7.59 -9.92 2.72
C GLN A 152 -6.07 -10.13 2.76
N ILE A 153 -5.61 -11.25 3.32
CA ILE A 153 -4.16 -11.57 3.40
C ILE A 153 -3.59 -11.79 1.99
N VAL A 154 -4.32 -12.48 1.11
CA VAL A 154 -3.93 -12.67 -0.30
C VAL A 154 -3.78 -11.32 -0.99
N GLU A 155 -4.73 -10.40 -0.83
CA GLU A 155 -4.66 -9.07 -1.44
C GLU A 155 -3.46 -8.25 -0.90
N LEU A 156 -3.21 -8.27 0.41
CA LEU A 156 -2.03 -7.60 1.01
C LEU A 156 -0.72 -8.19 0.47
N THR A 157 -0.62 -9.51 0.43
CA THR A 157 0.58 -10.23 -0.08
C THR A 157 0.80 -9.95 -1.56
N TRP A 158 -0.29 -9.91 -2.34
CA TRP A 158 -0.24 -9.56 -3.75
C TRP A 158 0.30 -8.14 -3.94
N LEU A 159 -0.19 -7.16 -3.16
CA LEU A 159 0.32 -5.78 -3.23
C LEU A 159 1.82 -5.71 -2.94
N ILE A 160 2.28 -6.42 -1.89
CA ILE A 160 3.71 -6.44 -1.54
C ILE A 160 4.53 -7.07 -2.67
N GLY A 161 4.15 -8.25 -3.14
CA GLY A 161 4.85 -8.95 -4.22
C GLY A 161 4.86 -8.17 -5.53
N HIS A 162 3.73 -7.59 -5.90
CA HIS A 162 3.57 -6.79 -7.11
C HIS A 162 4.41 -5.51 -7.04
N PHE A 163 4.39 -4.78 -5.93
CA PHE A 163 5.25 -3.61 -5.78
C PHE A 163 6.72 -3.98 -5.63
N CYS A 164 7.07 -5.13 -5.08
CA CYS A 164 8.42 -5.66 -5.19
C CYS A 164 8.88 -5.79 -6.65
N LEU A 165 8.02 -6.30 -7.55
CA LEU A 165 8.30 -6.35 -8.99
C LEU A 165 8.39 -4.95 -9.61
N LEU A 166 7.37 -4.11 -9.42
CA LEU A 166 7.31 -2.77 -10.02
C LEU A 166 8.45 -1.87 -9.56
N ASN A 167 8.76 -1.87 -8.26
CA ASN A 167 9.87 -1.11 -7.70
C ASN A 167 11.20 -1.48 -8.38
N ARG A 168 11.44 -2.78 -8.60
CA ARG A 168 12.62 -3.26 -9.33
C ARG A 168 12.61 -2.81 -10.78
N TRP A 169 11.45 -2.86 -11.45
CA TRP A 169 11.31 -2.36 -12.83
C TRP A 169 11.58 -0.87 -12.92
N PHE A 170 10.90 -0.04 -12.13
CA PHE A 170 11.06 1.40 -12.16
C PHE A 170 12.50 1.81 -11.85
N THR A 171 13.13 1.17 -10.86
CA THR A 171 14.52 1.44 -10.51
C THR A 171 15.49 0.96 -11.60
N ALA A 172 15.37 -0.27 -12.09
CA ALA A 172 16.31 -0.82 -13.08
C ALA A 172 16.18 -0.12 -14.44
N LEU A 173 14.97 0.28 -14.82
CA LEU A 173 14.69 1.00 -16.05
C LEU A 173 14.85 2.52 -15.92
N GLN A 174 15.23 3.01 -14.73
CA GLN A 174 15.42 4.43 -14.43
C GLN A 174 14.21 5.28 -14.83
N VAL A 175 13.00 4.80 -14.53
CA VAL A 175 11.76 5.50 -14.87
C VAL A 175 11.74 6.83 -14.09
N PRO A 176 11.73 7.98 -14.78
CA PRO A 176 11.61 9.28 -14.12
C PRO A 176 10.16 9.52 -13.69
N ASP A 177 9.98 10.44 -12.74
CA ASP A 177 8.66 11.03 -12.52
C ASP A 177 8.22 11.81 -13.78
N GLU A 178 6.91 11.89 -14.03
CA GLU A 178 6.33 12.50 -15.23
C GLU A 178 6.69 13.98 -15.33
N SER A 179 7.16 14.39 -16.51
CA SER A 179 7.42 15.79 -16.79
C SER A 179 6.12 16.53 -17.17
N PRO A 180 6.08 17.88 -17.11
CA PRO A 180 4.94 18.66 -17.60
C PRO A 180 4.58 18.42 -19.08
N GLN A 181 5.44 17.72 -19.83
CA GLN A 181 5.22 17.35 -21.21
C GLN A 181 4.54 15.97 -21.37
N ASP A 182 4.54 15.13 -20.33
CA ASP A 182 4.09 13.74 -20.37
C ASP A 182 2.69 13.56 -19.73
N GLU A 183 2.42 14.25 -18.62
CA GLU A 183 1.13 14.32 -17.91
C GLU A 183 1.01 15.68 -17.17
N ASP A 184 -0.14 15.98 -16.56
CA ASP A 184 -0.29 17.14 -15.66
C ASP A 184 0.92 17.26 -14.73
N ASN A 185 1.52 18.46 -14.61
CA ASN A 185 2.79 18.70 -13.90
C ASN A 185 2.89 17.97 -12.53
N PHE A 186 3.45 16.75 -12.53
CA PHE A 186 3.48 15.86 -11.37
C PHE A 186 4.25 16.49 -10.23
N ALA A 187 5.39 17.13 -10.53
CA ALA A 187 6.20 17.82 -9.54
C ALA A 187 5.36 18.87 -8.78
N ALA A 188 4.57 19.69 -9.48
CA ALA A 188 3.70 20.67 -8.83
C ALA A 188 2.59 20.02 -7.98
N ALA A 189 2.04 18.89 -8.42
CA ALA A 189 1.06 18.14 -7.63
C ALA A 189 1.69 17.54 -6.36
N TYR A 190 2.88 16.95 -6.50
CA TYR A 190 3.65 16.39 -5.41
C TYR A 190 4.00 17.44 -4.35
N GLU A 191 4.52 18.59 -4.77
CA GLU A 191 4.90 19.70 -3.88
C GLU A 191 3.70 20.28 -3.14
N ARG A 192 2.56 20.40 -3.80
CA ARG A 192 1.32 20.95 -3.23
C ARG A 192 0.69 19.99 -2.22
N SER A 193 0.62 18.70 -2.56
CA SER A 193 -0.15 17.73 -1.77
C SER A 193 0.68 17.12 -0.64
N VAL A 194 1.99 16.89 -0.86
CA VAL A 194 2.87 16.18 0.08
C VAL A 194 3.69 17.18 0.91
N PRO A 195 3.53 17.17 2.25
CA PRO A 195 4.29 18.02 3.17
C PRO A 195 5.81 17.98 2.93
N GLU A 196 6.47 19.12 3.07
CA GLU A 196 7.91 19.27 2.85
C GLU A 196 8.76 18.29 3.68
N GLU A 197 8.38 18.06 4.93
CA GLU A 197 9.05 17.10 5.81
C GLU A 197 9.03 15.66 5.29
N ILE A 198 7.92 15.22 4.68
CA ILE A 198 7.81 13.91 4.03
C ILE A 198 8.65 13.88 2.75
N ARG A 199 8.62 14.96 1.95
CA ARG A 199 9.44 15.07 0.72
C ARG A 199 10.94 14.99 1.04
N ARG A 200 11.40 15.77 2.01
CA ARG A 200 12.79 15.74 2.49
C ARG A 200 13.19 14.36 3.03
N ARG A 201 12.30 13.70 3.78
CA ARG A 201 12.52 12.32 4.26
C ARG A 201 12.68 11.37 3.08
N ASN A 202 11.79 11.45 2.08
CA ASN A 202 11.86 10.62 0.88
C ASN A 202 13.20 10.82 0.16
N ASP A 203 13.63 12.06 -0.05
CA ASP A 203 14.90 12.36 -0.70
C ASP A 203 16.11 11.76 0.05
N GLN A 204 16.09 11.81 1.39
CA GLN A 204 17.14 11.19 2.22
C GLN A 204 17.20 9.68 2.04
N ILE A 205 16.05 8.99 2.06
CA ILE A 205 15.98 7.53 1.83
C ILE A 205 16.48 7.17 0.42
N LEU A 206 16.05 7.93 -0.58
CA LEU A 206 16.41 7.68 -1.99
C LEU A 206 17.90 7.96 -2.27
N ALA A 207 18.52 8.89 -1.54
CA ALA A 207 19.96 9.12 -1.58
C ALA A 207 20.78 8.03 -0.85
N GLY A 208 20.11 7.06 -0.21
CA GLY A 208 20.75 6.03 0.59
C GLY A 208 21.19 6.49 1.98
N GLY A 209 20.71 7.66 2.43
CA GLY A 209 20.82 8.06 3.82
C GLY A 209 19.93 7.18 4.70
N PHE A 210 20.41 6.90 5.91
CA PHE A 210 19.90 5.97 6.94
C PHE A 210 20.46 4.55 6.87
#